data_AF-X1PV20-F1
#
_entry.id   AF-X1PV20-F1
#
_cell.length_a   1.000
_cell.length_b   1.000
_cell.length_c   1.000
_cell.angle_alpha   90.00
_cell.angle_beta   90.00
_cell.angle_gamma   90.00
#
_symmetry.space_group_name_H-M   'P 1'
#
loop_
_entity.id
_entity.type
_entity.pdbx_description
1 polymer ?
#
loop_
_entity_poly.entity_id
_entity_poly.type
_entity_poly.pdbx_seq_one_letter_code
_entity_poly.pdbx_strand_id
1 'polypeptide(L)'
;MKILLIAPEPFFEVRGTPIAILQLVKVLSKFKHRVDILTYHIGEDVKVKNVVIHRTISLPFIRDVPIGPSYVKLALDFFLFLKALKMCMENHYDVIHAVEESVFFGAILKRIFHT
;
A
#
# COMPACT_ATOMS: atom_id res chain seq x y z
N MET A 1 -14.64 -6.00 -7.93
CA MET A 1 -13.52 -5.13 -8.32
C MET A 1 -12.24 -5.60 -7.67
N LYS A 2 -11.12 -5.46 -8.36
CA LYS A 2 -9.76 -5.64 -7.84
C LYS A 2 -9.17 -4.26 -7.57
N ILE A 3 -8.78 -4.01 -6.32
CA ILE A 3 -8.36 -2.70 -5.83
C ILE A 3 -6.89 -2.79 -5.40
N LEU A 4 -6.06 -1.88 -5.89
CA LEU A 4 -4.71 -1.67 -5.37
C LEU A 4 -4.78 -0.56 -4.34
N LEU A 5 -4.61 -0.89 -3.06
CA LEU A 5 -4.52 0.10 -1.98
C LEU A 5 -3.04 0.36 -1.68
N ILE A 6 -2.56 1.58 -1.89
CA ILE A 6 -1.16 1.96 -1.65
C ILE A 6 -1.07 2.69 -0.31
N ALA A 7 -0.28 2.16 0.61
CA ALA A 7 -0.09 2.67 1.97
C ALA A 7 1.40 3.00 2.21
N PRO A 8 1.80 4.29 2.19
CA PRO A 8 3.19 4.73 2.39
C PRO A 8 3.58 4.74 3.87
N GLU A 9 3.34 3.61 4.54
CA GLU A 9 3.56 3.42 5.97
C GLU A 9 3.72 1.93 6.31
N PRO A 10 4.26 1.58 7.49
CA PRO A 10 4.21 0.21 8.02
C PRO A 10 2.77 -0.26 8.22
N PHE A 11 2.43 -1.41 7.65
CA PHE A 11 1.12 -2.04 7.84
C PHE A 11 1.30 -3.52 8.19
N PHE A 12 0.73 -4.05 9.27
CA PHE A 12 -0.03 -3.36 10.31
C PHE A 12 0.85 -2.99 11.52
N GLU A 13 0.68 -1.78 12.03
CA GLU A 13 1.11 -1.33 13.36
C GLU A 13 -0.07 -0.63 14.04
N VAL A 14 -0.17 -0.66 15.38
CA VAL A 14 -1.28 -0.03 16.12
C VAL A 14 -1.11 1.50 16.15
N ARG A 15 -1.36 2.14 15.01
CA ARG A 15 -1.33 3.59 14.79
C ARG A 15 -2.61 4.03 14.06
N GLY A 16 -2.85 5.34 14.01
CA GLY A 16 -4.08 5.92 13.43
C GLY A 16 -4.40 5.44 12.02
N THR A 17 -3.54 5.74 11.04
CA THR A 17 -3.78 5.41 9.62
C THR A 17 -3.85 3.88 9.38
N PRO A 18 -2.98 3.02 9.93
CA PRO A 18 -3.10 1.58 9.75
C PRO A 18 -4.41 1.00 10.31
N ILE A 19 -4.94 1.54 11.41
CA ILE A 19 -6.26 1.14 11.94
C ILE A 19 -7.36 1.51 10.95
N ALA A 20 -7.32 2.72 10.38
CA ALA A 20 -8.29 3.15 9.37
C ALA A 20 -8.22 2.29 8.10
N ILE A 21 -7.02 1.96 7.62
CA ILE A 21 -6.82 1.06 6.47
C ILE A 21 -7.40 -0.33 6.80
N LEU A 22 -7.13 -0.88 7.99
CA LEU A 22 -7.68 -2.18 8.37
C LEU A 22 -9.22 -2.19 8.39
N GLN A 23 -9.84 -1.12 8.88
CA GLN A 23 -11.29 -0.96 8.85
C GLN A 23 -11.82 -0.86 7.42
N LEU A 24 -11.17 -0.05 6.57
CA LEU A 24 -11.52 0.09 5.15
C LEU A 24 -11.48 -1.25 4.42
N VAL A 25 -10.39 -2.01 4.53
CA VAL A 25 -10.26 -3.28 3.80
C VAL A 25 -11.21 -4.36 4.32
N LYS A 26 -11.57 -4.33 5.61
CA LYS A 26 -12.64 -5.19 6.16
C LYS A 26 -13.99 -4.87 5.52
N VAL A 27 -14.30 -3.60 5.32
CA VAL A 27 -15.54 -3.18 4.63
C VAL A 27 -15.49 -3.61 3.16
N LEU A 28 -14.41 -3.32 2.43
CA LEU A 28 -14.26 -3.73 1.02
C LEU A 28 -14.36 -5.26 0.85
N SER A 29 -13.75 -6.01 1.76
CA SER A 29 -13.83 -7.47 1.81
C SER A 29 -15.28 -7.96 2.00
N LYS A 30 -16.05 -7.32 2.88
CA LYS A 30 -17.47 -7.63 3.11
C LYS A 30 -18.31 -7.46 1.83
N PHE A 31 -17.98 -6.47 1.02
CA PHE A 31 -18.58 -6.25 -0.31
C PHE A 31 -17.98 -7.14 -1.41
N LYS A 32 -17.18 -8.15 -1.05
CA LYS A 32 -16.56 -9.13 -1.96
C LYS A 32 -15.57 -8.53 -2.97
N HIS A 33 -15.03 -7.34 -2.68
CA HIS A 33 -13.89 -6.82 -3.45
C HIS A 33 -12.61 -7.59 -3.11
N ARG A 34 -11.70 -7.67 -4.09
CA ARG A 34 -10.33 -8.17 -3.89
C ARG A 34 -9.44 -6.97 -3.66
N VAL A 35 -8.66 -6.96 -2.58
CA VAL A 35 -7.80 -5.83 -2.22
C VAL A 35 -6.37 -6.31 -2.10
N ASP A 36 -5.49 -5.74 -2.92
CA ASP A 36 -4.05 -5.88 -2.76
C ASP A 36 -3.55 -4.64 -2.02
N ILE A 37 -3.12 -4.79 -0.77
CA ILE A 37 -2.49 -3.72 0.00
C ILE A 37 -1.01 -3.72 -0.33
N LEU A 38 -0.49 -2.61 -0.82
CA LEU A 38 0.93 -2.40 -1.04
C LEU A 38 1.48 -1.46 0.03
N THR A 39 2.44 -1.96 0.82
CA THR A 39 2.97 -1.30 2.03
C THR A 39 4.48 -1.56 2.16
N TYR A 40 5.13 -0.89 3.12
CA TYR A 40 6.54 -1.13 3.46
C TYR A 40 6.80 -2.57 3.95
N HIS A 41 8.09 -2.93 4.04
CA HIS A 41 8.51 -4.25 4.53
C HIS A 41 8.26 -4.48 6.02
N ILE A 42 7.95 -3.43 6.78
CA ILE A 42 7.73 -3.46 8.22
C ILE A 42 6.23 -3.55 8.53
N GLY A 43 5.89 -4.29 9.60
CA GLY A 43 4.54 -4.43 10.13
C GLY A 43 4.12 -5.88 10.27
N GLU A 44 2.86 -6.09 10.64
CA GLU A 44 2.27 -7.41 10.87
C GLU A 44 1.38 -7.88 9.73
N ASP A 45 1.34 -9.20 9.52
CA ASP A 45 0.51 -9.85 8.49
C ASP A 45 -0.89 -10.17 9.03
N VAL A 46 -1.78 -9.17 8.97
CA VAL A 46 -3.17 -9.32 9.40
C VAL A 46 -3.98 -10.11 8.36
N LYS A 47 -4.73 -11.11 8.83
CA LYS A 47 -5.56 -11.96 7.96
C LYS A 47 -6.95 -11.36 7.78
N VAL A 48 -7.27 -10.94 6.56
CA VAL A 48 -8.61 -10.52 6.14
C VAL A 48 -8.98 -11.25 4.85
N LYS A 49 -10.21 -11.79 4.76
CA LYS A 49 -10.66 -12.51 3.57
C LYS A 49 -10.58 -11.60 2.34
N ASN A 50 -10.19 -12.13 1.18
CA ASN A 50 -10.06 -11.38 -0.09
C ASN A 50 -9.06 -10.20 -0.03
N VAL A 51 -8.19 -10.13 0.97
CA VAL A 51 -7.14 -9.12 1.09
C VAL A 51 -5.78 -9.81 1.07
N VAL A 52 -4.85 -9.27 0.28
CA VAL A 52 -3.46 -9.73 0.20
C VAL A 52 -2.54 -8.57 0.53
N ILE A 53 -1.57 -8.78 1.41
CA ILE A 53 -0.56 -7.78 1.77
C ILE A 53 0.69 -8.03 0.93
N HIS A 54 1.09 -7.01 0.17
CA HIS A 54 2.29 -6.97 -0.63
C HIS A 54 3.27 -5.99 0.03
N ARG A 55 4.41 -6.50 0.47
CA ARG A 55 5.46 -5.72 1.12
C ARG A 55 6.55 -5.32 0.14
N THR A 56 7.14 -4.13 0.27
CA THR A 56 8.34 -3.76 -0.50
C THR A 56 9.52 -4.69 -0.20
N ILE A 57 10.62 -4.53 -0.94
CA ILE A 57 11.88 -5.20 -0.60
C ILE A 57 12.29 -4.83 0.83
N SER A 58 12.81 -5.82 1.57
CA SER A 58 13.30 -5.59 2.93
C SER A 58 14.62 -4.83 2.87
N LEU A 59 14.67 -3.68 3.55
CA LEU A 59 15.89 -2.91 3.73
C LEU A 59 16.45 -3.22 5.12
N PRO A 60 17.53 -4.01 5.25
CA PRO A 60 17.95 -4.63 6.52
C PRO A 60 18.34 -3.63 7.62
N PHE A 61 18.67 -2.39 7.25
CA PHE A 61 19.04 -1.33 8.19
C PHE A 61 17.85 -0.49 8.68
N ILE A 62 16.65 -0.70 8.12
CA ILE A 62 15.44 0.04 8.49
C ILE A 62 14.51 -0.92 9.22
N ARG A 63 14.38 -0.70 10.54
CA ARG A 63 13.57 -1.53 11.46
C ARG A 63 12.37 -0.80 12.03
N ASP A 64 12.40 0.53 12.00
CA ASP A 64 11.31 1.40 12.41
C ASP A 64 11.24 2.57 11.43
N VAL A 65 10.04 3.09 11.22
CA VAL A 65 9.81 4.25 10.37
C VAL A 65 9.29 5.38 11.26
N PRO A 66 10.04 6.49 11.39
CA PRO A 66 9.61 7.59 12.22
C PRO A 66 8.31 8.20 11.68
N ILE A 67 7.51 8.73 12.59
CA ILE A 67 6.31 9.49 12.23
C ILE A 67 6.77 10.81 11.59
N GLY A 68 6.20 11.12 10.42
CA GLY A 68 6.50 12.35 9.67
C GLY A 68 7.53 12.17 8.55
N PRO A 69 7.85 13.26 7.83
CA PRO A 69 8.75 13.23 6.68
C PRO A 69 10.19 12.91 7.10
N SER A 70 10.81 11.96 6.41
CA SER A 70 12.21 11.57 6.65
C SER A 70 12.85 11.02 5.37
N TYR A 71 14.19 11.06 5.30
CA TYR A 71 14.93 10.42 4.21
C TYR A 71 14.69 8.91 4.14
N VAL A 72 14.43 8.27 5.28
CA VAL A 72 14.06 6.86 5.36
C VAL A 72 12.75 6.62 4.61
N LYS A 73 11.71 7.43 4.87
CA LYS A 73 10.43 7.35 4.14
C LYS A 73 10.64 7.56 2.64
N LEU A 74 11.43 8.57 2.23
CA LEU A 74 11.69 8.82 0.80
C LEU A 74 12.33 7.61 0.10
N ALA A 75 13.27 6.93 0.75
CA ALA A 75 13.87 5.72 0.21
C ALA A 75 12.83 4.57 0.12
N LEU A 76 12.02 4.37 1.15
CA LEU A 76 10.97 3.35 1.15
C LEU A 76 9.89 3.61 0.10
N ASP A 77 9.48 4.87 -0.05
CA ASP A 77 8.52 5.35 -1.04
C ASP A 77 9.00 5.10 -2.47
N PHE A 78 10.29 5.26 -2.73
CA PHE A 78 10.86 4.91 -4.04
C PHE A 78 10.64 3.42 -4.36
N PHE A 79 10.95 2.51 -3.44
CA PHE A 79 10.70 1.07 -3.64
C PHE A 79 9.20 0.73 -3.67
N LEU A 80 8.39 1.44 -2.90
CA LEU A 80 6.94 1.31 -2.91
C LEU A 80 6.37 1.68 -4.27
N PHE A 81 6.80 2.81 -4.84
CA PHE A 81 6.40 3.26 -6.16
C PHE A 81 6.82 2.28 -7.26
N LEU A 82 8.07 1.81 -7.26
CA LEU A 82 8.54 0.83 -8.24
C LEU A 82 7.72 -0.47 -8.17
N LYS A 83 7.36 -0.92 -6.97
CA LYS A 83 6.52 -2.10 -6.79
C LYS A 83 5.08 -1.85 -7.23
N ALA A 84 4.53 -0.66 -6.98
CA ALA A 84 3.21 -0.27 -7.45
C ALA A 84 3.15 -0.28 -8.98
N LEU A 85 4.14 0.31 -9.64
CA LEU A 85 4.31 0.31 -11.09
C LEU A 85 4.33 -1.12 -11.63
N LYS A 86 5.17 -1.99 -11.06
CA LYS A 86 5.25 -3.40 -11.44
C LYS A 86 3.91 -4.13 -11.27
N MET A 87 3.22 -3.92 -10.14
CA MET A 87 1.93 -4.56 -9.88
C MET A 87 0.87 -4.11 -10.89
N CYS A 88 0.83 -2.82 -11.26
CA CYS A 88 -0.07 -2.31 -12.30
C CYS A 88 0.28 -2.83 -13.71
N MET A 89 1.54 -3.13 -13.99
CA MET A 89 1.94 -3.78 -15.25
C MET A 89 1.52 -5.24 -15.32
N GLU A 90 1.63 -5.97 -14.20
CA GLU A 90 1.36 -7.41 -14.12
C GLU A 90 -0.12 -7.74 -13.89
N ASN A 91 -0.93 -6.76 -13.47
CA ASN A 91 -2.31 -6.96 -13.07
C ASN A 91 -3.21 -5.83 -13.59
N HIS A 92 -4.46 -6.18 -13.92
CA HIS A 92 -5.51 -5.19 -14.13
C HIS A 92 -6.23 -4.88 -12.82
N TYR A 93 -6.05 -3.66 -12.33
CA TYR A 93 -6.81 -3.09 -11.22
C TYR A 93 -7.97 -2.27 -11.77
N ASP A 94 -9.11 -2.29 -11.09
CA ASP A 94 -10.25 -1.42 -11.43
C ASP A 94 -10.12 -0.05 -10.75
N VAL A 95 -9.42 0.00 -9.60
CA VAL A 95 -9.23 1.20 -8.78
C VAL A 95 -7.86 1.17 -8.12
N ILE A 96 -7.17 2.31 -8.15
CA ILE A 96 -6.01 2.58 -7.29
C ILE A 96 -6.48 3.49 -6.14
N HIS A 97 -6.45 2.97 -4.92
CA HIS A 97 -6.77 3.71 -3.71
C HIS A 97 -5.46 4.16 -3.05
N ALA A 98 -5.07 5.40 -3.32
CA ALA A 98 -3.86 6.00 -2.78
C ALA A 98 -4.13 6.73 -1.45
N VAL A 99 -3.30 6.46 -0.44
CA VAL A 99 -3.36 7.06 0.90
C VAL A 99 -2.17 8.00 1.12
N GLU A 100 -2.38 9.10 1.85
CA GLU A 100 -1.33 10.06 2.23
C GLU A 100 -0.47 10.51 1.04
N GLU A 101 0.85 10.41 1.12
CA GLU A 101 1.76 10.86 0.06
C GLU A 101 1.72 9.97 -1.20
N SER A 102 1.13 8.77 -1.11
CA SER A 102 1.02 7.89 -2.29
C SER A 102 0.04 8.41 -3.34
N VAL A 103 -0.71 9.48 -3.07
CA VAL A 103 -1.54 10.16 -4.07
C VAL A 103 -0.72 10.63 -5.27
N PHE A 104 0.53 11.02 -5.06
CA PHE A 104 1.45 11.36 -6.14
C PHE A 104 1.76 10.15 -7.03
N PHE A 105 1.88 8.97 -6.43
CA PHE A 105 2.08 7.71 -7.14
C PHE A 105 0.84 7.38 -7.96
N GLY A 106 -0.34 7.46 -7.35
CA GLY A 106 -1.62 7.23 -8.00
C GLY A 106 -1.84 8.15 -9.21
N ALA A 107 -1.49 9.44 -9.10
CA ALA A 107 -1.59 10.39 -10.21
C ALA A 107 -0.71 10.00 -11.41
N ILE A 108 0.52 9.55 -11.16
CA ILE A 108 1.44 9.08 -12.21
C ILE A 108 0.92 7.77 -12.81
N LEU A 109 0.53 6.80 -11.98
CA LEU A 109 0.05 5.49 -12.43
C LEU A 109 -1.24 5.60 -13.26
N LYS A 110 -2.18 6.46 -12.86
CA LYS A 110 -3.39 6.76 -13.63
C LYS A 110 -3.08 7.22 -15.04
N ARG A 111 -2.04 8.05 -15.22
CA ARG A 111 -1.62 8.55 -16.54
C ARG A 111 -1.04 7.44 -17.42
N ILE A 112 -0.49 6.38 -16.82
CA ILE A 112 0.16 5.26 -17.53
C ILE A 112 -0.84 4.14 -17.85
N PHE A 113 -1.69 3.75 -16.90
CA PHE A 113 -2.52 2.53 -16.98
C PHE A 113 -4.01 2.78 -17.22
N HIS A 114 -4.45 4.05 -17.32
CA HIS A 114 -5.87 4.42 -17.50
C HIS A 114 -6.82 3.79 -16.45
N THR A 115 -6.30 3.55 -15.25
CA THR A 115 -7.05 3.20 -14.03
C THR A 115 -7.55 4.41 -13.26
#